data_AF-A0ABD2NPK9-F1
#
_entry.id   AF-A0ABD2NPK9-F1
#
_cell.length_a   1.000
_cell.length_b   1.000
_cell.length_c   1.000
_cell.angle_alpha   90.00
_cell.angle_beta   90.00
_cell.angle_gamma   90.00
#
_symmetry.space_group_name_H-M   'P 1'
#
loop_
_entity.id
_entity.type
_entity.pdbx_description
1 polymer ?
#
loop_
_entity_poly.entity_id
_entity_poly.type
_entity_poly.pdbx_seq_one_letter_code
_entity_poly.pdbx_strand_id
1 'polypeptide(L)'
;MDHDIKLNHLLIGELNYELRIRGVTSERDQDVKREMLGRLLDKERRGQVQNLLDPSYVFANERDDIEYALLSIRQLINEFEGTTSDSVYKRVKSRFAHITSRVQRMPIDAEVNDHEQRDFKNKSYATCIELDAELHDRVLPSVAALLPDPSQVSTSTQQPILNVPNSQLSHSFRSVPINSSLIEVISPTNIAEISDEISVDKGLDPQQREAANMVVELFDVLRSDERLG
;
A
#
# COMPACT_ATOMS: atom_id res chain seq x y z
N MET A 1 6.35 -12.56 9.43
CA MET A 1 4.88 -12.47 9.37
C MET A 1 4.40 -13.49 8.35
N ASP A 2 3.51 -14.39 8.74
CA ASP A 2 2.90 -15.38 7.85
C ASP A 2 1.77 -14.68 7.09
N HIS A 3 2.05 -14.27 5.87
CA HIS A 3 1.11 -13.52 5.04
C HIS A 3 0.48 -14.46 4.02
N ASP A 4 -0.55 -15.16 4.45
CA ASP A 4 -1.24 -16.17 3.66
C ASP A 4 -2.11 -15.51 2.59
N ILE A 5 -1.62 -15.52 1.34
CA ILE A 5 -2.33 -14.99 0.18
C ILE A 5 -3.60 -15.82 -0.07
N LYS A 6 -4.76 -15.17 -0.08
CA LYS A 6 -6.05 -15.78 -0.42
C LYS A 6 -6.39 -15.54 -1.89
N LEU A 7 -6.49 -16.61 -2.66
CA LEU A 7 -6.70 -16.60 -4.11
C LEU A 7 -7.99 -15.87 -4.54
N ASN A 8 -9.04 -15.97 -3.73
CA ASN A 8 -10.31 -15.31 -4.00
C ASN A 8 -10.27 -13.80 -3.77
N HIS A 9 -9.23 -13.29 -3.11
CA HIS A 9 -9.05 -11.88 -2.83
C HIS A 9 -8.16 -11.18 -3.87
N LEU A 10 -7.48 -11.95 -4.73
CA LEU A 10 -6.64 -11.41 -5.79
C LEU A 10 -7.44 -11.00 -7.02
N LEU A 11 -7.07 -9.86 -7.59
CA LEU A 11 -7.54 -9.40 -8.89
C LEU A 11 -6.89 -10.20 -10.02
N ILE A 12 -7.44 -10.08 -11.23
CA ILE A 12 -6.95 -10.82 -12.40
C ILE A 12 -5.47 -10.51 -12.72
N GLY A 13 -5.05 -9.24 -12.62
CA GLY A 13 -3.66 -8.84 -12.83
C GLY A 13 -2.71 -9.45 -11.79
N GLU A 14 -3.14 -9.48 -10.53
CA GLU A 14 -2.39 -10.08 -9.42
C GLU A 14 -2.26 -11.60 -9.58
N LEU A 15 -3.34 -12.27 -10.01
CA LEU A 15 -3.32 -13.70 -10.36
C LEU A 15 -2.36 -13.97 -11.52
N ASN A 16 -2.39 -13.14 -12.56
CA ASN A 16 -1.48 -13.27 -13.70
C ASN A 16 -0.03 -13.13 -13.25
N TYR A 17 0.28 -12.15 -12.42
CA TYR A 17 1.62 -11.96 -11.87
C TYR A 17 2.07 -13.19 -11.06
N GLU A 18 1.25 -13.67 -10.11
CA GLU A 18 1.62 -14.79 -9.24
C GLU A 18 1.80 -16.10 -10.05
N LEU A 19 1.05 -16.29 -11.13
CA LEU A 19 1.28 -17.39 -12.06
C LEU A 19 2.58 -17.20 -12.86
N ARG A 20 2.86 -15.98 -13.33
CA ARG A 20 4.00 -15.66 -14.18
C ARG A 20 5.34 -15.88 -13.47
N ILE A 21 5.47 -15.43 -12.22
CA ILE A 21 6.67 -15.68 -11.40
C ILE A 21 6.89 -17.16 -11.07
N ARG A 22 5.89 -18.02 -11.34
CA ARG A 22 5.94 -19.48 -11.21
C ARG A 22 6.12 -20.19 -12.55
N GLY A 23 6.41 -19.43 -13.61
CA GLY A 23 6.64 -19.93 -14.96
C GLY A 23 5.37 -20.30 -15.72
N VAL A 24 4.20 -19.77 -15.32
CA VAL A 24 2.92 -20.07 -15.95
C VAL A 24 2.27 -18.81 -16.49
N THR A 25 2.04 -18.76 -17.80
CA THR A 25 1.19 -17.76 -18.45
C THR A 25 -0.10 -18.43 -18.93
N SER A 26 -1.22 -17.72 -18.83
CA SER A 26 -2.54 -18.28 -19.15
C SER A 26 -3.52 -17.19 -19.53
N GLU A 27 -4.23 -17.40 -20.64
CA GLU A 27 -5.35 -16.58 -21.08
C GLU A 27 -6.70 -17.07 -20.54
N ARG A 28 -6.69 -18.12 -19.70
CA ARG A 28 -7.91 -18.71 -19.14
C ARG A 28 -8.61 -17.77 -18.15
N ASP A 29 -9.85 -18.10 -17.87
CA ASP A 29 -10.69 -17.37 -16.92
C ASP A 29 -10.14 -17.34 -15.50
N GLN A 30 -10.61 -16.37 -14.72
CA GLN A 30 -10.13 -16.09 -13.37
C GLN A 30 -10.22 -17.29 -12.43
N ASP A 31 -11.30 -18.08 -12.51
CA ASP A 31 -11.50 -19.25 -11.64
C ASP A 31 -10.48 -20.35 -11.94
N VAL A 32 -10.19 -20.59 -13.22
CA VAL A 32 -9.17 -21.56 -13.61
C VAL A 32 -7.79 -21.10 -13.16
N LYS A 33 -7.50 -19.79 -13.23
CA LYS A 33 -6.26 -19.21 -12.72
C LYS A 33 -6.10 -19.39 -11.21
N ARG A 34 -7.18 -19.22 -10.44
CA ARG A 34 -7.19 -19.51 -8.99
C ARG A 34 -6.88 -20.98 -8.72
N GLU A 35 -7.52 -21.90 -9.44
CA GLU A 35 -7.26 -23.33 -9.28
C GLU A 35 -5.78 -23.68 -9.60
N MET A 36 -5.26 -23.14 -10.69
CA MET A 36 -3.86 -23.33 -11.10
C MET A 36 -2.89 -22.79 -10.04
N LEU A 37 -3.11 -21.56 -9.56
CA LEU A 37 -2.26 -20.94 -8.54
C LEU A 37 -2.35 -21.71 -7.21
N GLY A 38 -3.53 -22.17 -6.80
CA GLY A 38 -3.68 -23.01 -5.61
C GLY A 38 -2.83 -24.27 -5.67
N ARG A 39 -2.86 -24.98 -6.81
CA ARG A 39 -2.01 -26.17 -7.01
C ARG A 39 -0.52 -25.86 -6.97
N LEU A 40 -0.09 -24.70 -7.45
CA LEU A 40 1.31 -24.28 -7.40
C LEU A 40 1.75 -23.93 -5.97
N LEU A 41 0.93 -23.17 -5.23
CA LEU A 41 1.19 -22.87 -3.82
C LEU A 41 1.25 -24.14 -2.96
N ASP A 42 0.42 -25.14 -3.24
CA ASP A 42 0.48 -26.44 -2.58
C ASP A 42 1.82 -27.15 -2.83
N LYS A 43 2.38 -27.04 -4.05
CA LYS A 43 3.70 -27.60 -4.38
C LYS A 43 4.81 -26.87 -3.64
N GLU A 44 4.73 -25.54 -3.56
CA GLU A 44 5.69 -24.72 -2.81
C GLU A 44 5.69 -25.06 -1.32
N ARG A 45 4.52 -25.22 -0.70
CA ARG A 45 4.41 -25.65 0.70
C ARG A 45 4.99 -27.05 0.95
N ARG A 46 5.09 -27.89 -0.08
CA ARG A 46 5.77 -29.19 -0.03
C ARG A 46 7.27 -29.11 -0.32
N GLY A 47 7.85 -27.91 -0.40
CA GLY A 47 9.28 -27.71 -0.65
C GLY A 47 9.71 -27.90 -2.09
N GLN A 48 8.78 -27.93 -3.06
CA GLN A 48 9.09 -27.96 -4.49
C GLN A 48 9.41 -26.54 -4.99
N VAL A 49 10.39 -25.89 -4.34
CA VAL A 49 10.71 -24.47 -4.48
C VAL A 49 10.93 -24.10 -5.94
N GLN A 50 10.14 -23.15 -6.42
CA GLN A 50 10.39 -22.44 -7.67
C GLN A 50 11.17 -21.15 -7.37
N ASN A 51 12.10 -20.80 -8.25
CA ASN A 51 12.69 -19.46 -8.24
C ASN A 51 11.57 -18.47 -8.61
N LEU A 52 11.24 -17.55 -7.71
CA LEU A 52 10.12 -16.60 -7.85
C LEU A 52 10.54 -15.28 -8.51
N LEU A 53 11.52 -15.32 -9.40
CA LEU A 53 11.90 -14.18 -10.23
C LEU A 53 10.98 -14.12 -11.45
N ASP A 54 10.49 -12.93 -11.77
CA ASP A 54 9.68 -12.72 -12.97
C ASP A 54 10.58 -12.84 -14.21
N PRO A 55 10.37 -13.85 -15.08
CA PRO A 55 11.17 -14.03 -16.30
C PRO A 55 10.97 -12.91 -17.33
N SER A 56 9.92 -12.11 -17.16
CA SER A 56 9.54 -10.99 -18.03
C SER A 56 9.58 -9.64 -17.30
N TYR A 57 10.41 -9.54 -16.25
CA TYR A 57 10.54 -8.32 -15.47
C TYR A 57 10.90 -7.12 -16.35
N VAL A 58 10.08 -6.08 -16.29
CA VAL A 58 10.33 -4.76 -16.86
C VAL A 58 9.94 -3.74 -15.79
N PHE A 59 10.90 -2.93 -15.33
CA PHE A 59 10.69 -2.04 -14.19
C PHE A 59 9.51 -1.08 -14.39
N ALA A 60 9.37 -0.47 -15.58
CA ALA A 60 8.25 0.42 -15.87
C ALA A 60 6.88 -0.25 -15.66
N ASN A 61 6.71 -1.47 -16.19
CA ASN A 61 5.47 -2.24 -16.02
C ASN A 61 5.25 -2.64 -14.55
N GLU A 62 6.32 -3.03 -13.86
CA GLU A 62 6.25 -3.40 -12.45
C GLU A 62 5.83 -2.21 -11.58
N ARG A 63 6.37 -1.03 -11.88
CA ARG A 63 6.02 0.23 -11.23
C ARG A 63 4.54 0.54 -11.41
N ASP A 64 4.06 0.54 -12.65
CA ASP A 64 2.65 0.85 -12.96
C ASP A 64 1.69 -0.13 -12.27
N ASP A 65 2.00 -1.43 -12.32
CA ASP A 65 1.20 -2.46 -11.68
C ASP A 65 1.16 -2.31 -10.15
N ILE A 66 2.30 -1.98 -9.53
CA ILE A 66 2.39 -1.77 -8.08
C ILE A 66 1.63 -0.51 -7.66
N GLU A 67 1.81 0.59 -8.38
CA GLU A 67 1.09 1.84 -8.13
C GLU A 67 -0.43 1.64 -8.25
N TYR A 68 -0.88 0.93 -9.29
CA TYR A 68 -2.28 0.58 -9.46
C TYR A 68 -2.82 -0.26 -8.30
N ALA A 69 -2.08 -1.30 -7.89
CA ALA A 69 -2.47 -2.15 -6.78
C ALA A 69 -2.57 -1.38 -5.46
N LEU A 70 -1.60 -0.51 -5.16
CA LEU A 70 -1.60 0.35 -3.96
C LEU A 70 -2.77 1.33 -3.97
N LEU A 71 -3.06 1.96 -5.12
CA LEU A 71 -4.20 2.86 -5.26
C LEU A 71 -5.53 2.13 -5.04
N SER A 72 -5.69 0.95 -5.65
CA SER A 72 -6.86 0.10 -5.48
C SER A 72 -7.04 -0.36 -4.03
N ILE A 73 -5.96 -0.68 -3.32
CA ILE A 73 -6.02 -1.03 -1.90
C ILE A 73 -6.40 0.20 -1.05
N ARG A 74 -5.83 1.38 -1.33
CA ARG A 74 -6.19 2.63 -0.65
C ARG A 74 -7.68 2.94 -0.80
N GLN A 75 -8.26 2.73 -1.98
CA GLN A 75 -9.71 2.88 -2.19
C GLN A 75 -10.52 1.94 -1.29
N LEU A 76 -10.14 0.66 -1.23
CA LEU A 76 -10.81 -0.31 -0.35
C LEU A 76 -10.72 0.09 1.13
N ILE A 77 -9.61 0.67 1.58
CA ILE A 77 -9.43 1.16 2.95
C ILE A 77 -10.29 2.39 3.21
N ASN A 78 -10.34 3.32 2.26
CA ASN A 78 -11.14 4.54 2.38
C ASN A 78 -12.63 4.26 2.53
N GLU A 79 -13.11 3.19 1.88
CA GLU A 79 -14.50 2.72 1.93
C GLU A 79 -14.76 1.75 3.09
N PHE A 80 -13.72 1.32 3.81
CA PHE A 80 -13.85 0.34 4.88
C PHE A 80 -14.28 1.00 6.20
N GLU A 81 -15.38 0.49 6.74
CA GLU A 81 -15.85 0.71 8.10
C GLU A 81 -16.34 -0.64 8.64
N GLY A 82 -15.64 -1.20 9.62
CA GLY A 82 -15.97 -2.54 10.10
C GLY A 82 -14.92 -3.14 11.04
N THR A 83 -14.99 -4.44 11.23
CA THR A 83 -14.15 -5.24 12.13
C THR A 83 -13.12 -6.07 11.36
N THR A 84 -12.16 -6.67 12.07
CA THR A 84 -11.20 -7.62 11.47
C THR A 84 -11.84 -8.88 10.89
N SER A 85 -13.10 -9.15 11.25
CA SER A 85 -13.84 -10.32 10.76
C SER A 85 -14.44 -10.11 9.36
N ASP A 86 -14.53 -8.84 8.92
CA ASP A 86 -15.17 -8.47 7.68
C ASP A 86 -14.42 -8.96 6.44
N SER A 87 -15.20 -9.28 5.41
CA SER A 87 -14.66 -9.79 4.14
C SER A 87 -13.76 -8.77 3.46
N VAL A 88 -14.08 -7.47 3.57
CA VAL A 88 -13.26 -6.37 3.04
C VAL A 88 -11.93 -6.29 3.78
N TYR A 89 -11.92 -6.33 5.12
CA TYR A 89 -10.68 -6.36 5.90
C TYR A 89 -9.77 -7.51 5.48
N LYS A 90 -10.33 -8.73 5.41
CA LYS A 90 -9.59 -9.94 4.99
C LYS A 90 -9.07 -9.83 3.55
N ARG A 91 -9.85 -9.21 2.65
CA ARG A 91 -9.44 -8.94 1.26
C ARG A 91 -8.27 -7.98 1.23
N VAL A 92 -8.35 -6.86 1.95
CA VAL A 92 -7.28 -5.87 2.05
C VAL A 92 -6.00 -6.50 2.59
N LYS A 93 -6.05 -7.21 3.72
CA LYS A 93 -4.86 -7.90 4.29
C LYS A 93 -4.25 -8.92 3.33
N SER A 94 -5.08 -9.67 2.60
CA SER A 94 -4.59 -10.63 1.60
C SER A 94 -3.94 -9.94 0.39
N ARG A 95 -4.47 -8.80 -0.06
CA ARG A 95 -3.86 -8.04 -1.16
C ARG A 95 -2.59 -7.33 -0.70
N PHE A 96 -2.52 -6.90 0.57
CA PHE A 96 -1.28 -6.41 1.17
C PHE A 96 -0.17 -7.46 1.18
N ALA A 97 -0.49 -8.67 1.64
CA ALA A 97 0.43 -9.80 1.60
C ALA A 97 1.07 -9.98 0.22
N HIS A 98 0.24 -9.94 -0.82
CA HIS A 98 0.66 -10.04 -2.21
C HIS A 98 1.56 -8.87 -2.61
N ILE A 99 1.12 -7.61 -2.44
CA ILE A 99 1.88 -6.45 -2.91
C ILE A 99 3.20 -6.27 -2.17
N THR A 100 3.23 -6.49 -0.86
CA THR A 100 4.46 -6.42 -0.07
C THR A 100 5.46 -7.48 -0.52
N SER A 101 4.99 -8.71 -0.79
CA SER A 101 5.86 -9.77 -1.30
C SER A 101 6.38 -9.45 -2.71
N ARG A 102 5.54 -8.86 -3.57
CA ARG A 102 5.89 -8.41 -4.92
C ARG A 102 6.97 -7.34 -4.88
N VAL A 103 6.79 -6.29 -4.08
CA VAL A 103 7.80 -5.23 -3.85
C VAL A 103 9.12 -5.84 -3.37
N GLN A 104 9.08 -6.77 -2.41
CA GLN A 104 10.29 -7.41 -1.88
C GLN A 104 11.06 -8.21 -2.94
N ARG A 105 10.35 -8.86 -3.87
CA ARG A 105 10.93 -9.64 -4.98
C ARG A 105 11.46 -8.80 -6.13
N MET A 106 11.19 -7.49 -6.16
CA MET A 106 11.73 -6.62 -7.22
C MET A 106 13.26 -6.74 -7.26
N PRO A 107 13.83 -7.16 -8.41
CA PRO A 107 15.27 -7.22 -8.59
C PRO A 107 15.83 -5.80 -8.53
N ILE A 108 16.88 -5.61 -7.73
CA ILE A 108 17.68 -4.39 -7.77
C ILE A 108 18.99 -4.81 -8.39
N ASP A 109 19.28 -4.28 -9.57
CA ASP A 109 20.63 -4.42 -10.13
C ASP A 109 21.59 -3.64 -9.23
N ALA A 110 22.58 -4.34 -8.67
CA ALA A 110 23.57 -3.73 -7.79
C ALA A 110 24.73 -3.11 -8.59
N GLU A 111 24.91 -3.53 -9.85
CA GLU A 111 25.99 -3.08 -10.74
C GLU A 111 25.57 -1.85 -11.53
N VAL A 112 24.32 -1.80 -11.94
CA VAL A 112 23.70 -0.57 -12.44
C VAL A 112 23.30 0.25 -11.22
N ASN A 113 23.83 1.45 -11.07
CA ASN A 113 23.49 2.35 -9.96
C ASN A 113 22.05 2.87 -10.09
N ASP A 114 21.08 1.97 -10.00
CA ASP A 114 19.67 2.21 -10.29
C ASP A 114 18.99 2.76 -9.03
N HIS A 115 19.29 4.04 -8.78
CA HIS A 115 18.68 4.80 -7.70
C HIS A 115 17.15 4.83 -7.82
N GLU A 116 16.61 4.93 -9.03
CA GLU A 116 15.16 4.98 -9.25
C GLU A 116 14.47 3.70 -8.76
N GLN A 117 14.96 2.52 -9.13
CA GLN A 117 14.38 1.26 -8.69
C GLN A 117 14.45 1.08 -7.17
N ARG A 118 15.57 1.45 -6.55
CA ARG A 118 15.73 1.38 -5.09
C ARG A 118 14.79 2.35 -4.37
N ASP A 119 14.72 3.58 -4.82
CA ASP A 119 13.87 4.61 -4.23
C ASP A 119 12.40 4.24 -4.38
N PHE A 120 12.00 3.74 -5.54
CA PHE A 120 10.65 3.23 -5.77
C PHE A 120 10.33 2.05 -4.83
N LYS A 121 11.19 1.04 -4.75
CA LYS A 121 10.99 -0.13 -3.86
C LYS A 121 10.83 0.31 -2.40
N ASN A 122 11.68 1.21 -1.93
CA ASN A 122 11.62 1.74 -0.57
C ASN A 122 10.34 2.52 -0.32
N LYS A 123 9.96 3.41 -1.25
CA LYS A 123 8.74 4.21 -1.16
C LYS A 123 7.48 3.32 -1.17
N SER A 124 7.39 2.36 -2.08
CA SER A 124 6.25 1.44 -2.15
C SER A 124 6.15 0.57 -0.90
N TYR A 125 7.28 0.15 -0.32
CA TYR A 125 7.29 -0.57 0.96
C TYR A 125 6.81 0.31 2.12
N ALA A 126 7.27 1.57 2.20
CA ALA A 126 6.79 2.53 3.19
C ALA A 126 5.27 2.78 3.04
N THR A 127 4.78 2.95 1.82
CA THR A 127 3.34 3.09 1.55
C THR A 127 2.54 1.86 1.98
N CYS A 128 3.08 0.64 1.84
CA CYS A 128 2.42 -0.56 2.39
C CYS A 128 2.26 -0.47 3.91
N ILE A 129 3.28 0.02 4.63
CA ILE A 129 3.23 0.18 6.09
C ILE A 129 2.21 1.25 6.48
N GLU A 130 2.23 2.40 5.81
CA GLU A 130 1.28 3.49 6.05
C GLU A 130 -0.16 3.01 5.88
N LEU A 131 -0.46 2.33 4.78
CA LEU A 131 -1.80 1.85 4.52
C LEU A 131 -2.24 0.73 5.49
N ASP A 132 -1.32 -0.11 5.98
CA ASP A 132 -1.65 -1.12 7.00
C ASP A 132 -2.02 -0.47 8.34
N ALA A 133 -1.33 0.63 8.69
CA ALA A 133 -1.70 1.45 9.85
C ALA A 133 -3.05 2.15 9.64
N GLU A 134 -3.28 2.76 8.48
CA GLU A 134 -4.57 3.39 8.14
C GLU A 134 -5.73 2.37 8.22
N LEU A 135 -5.53 1.14 7.74
CA LEU A 135 -6.52 0.08 7.88
C LEU A 135 -6.78 -0.25 9.36
N HIS A 136 -5.72 -0.36 10.16
CA HIS A 136 -5.84 -0.71 11.58
C HIS A 136 -6.63 0.33 12.36
N ASP A 137 -6.40 1.62 12.10
CA ASP A 137 -7.08 2.74 12.75
C ASP A 137 -8.58 2.79 12.42
N ARG A 138 -8.97 2.24 11.26
CA ARG A 138 -10.38 2.16 10.82
C ARG A 138 -11.12 0.93 11.36
N VAL A 139 -10.44 0.00 12.03
CA VAL A 139 -11.08 -1.18 12.61
C VAL A 139 -11.87 -0.78 13.86
N LEU A 140 -13.18 -1.02 13.82
CA LEU A 140 -14.05 -0.88 14.98
C LEU A 140 -13.81 -2.02 15.98
N PRO A 141 -13.82 -1.72 17.30
CA PRO A 141 -13.75 -2.76 18.32
C PRO A 141 -14.93 -3.71 18.20
N SER A 142 -14.66 -5.01 18.25
CA SER A 142 -15.72 -6.02 18.18
C SER A 142 -16.62 -5.94 19.41
N VAL A 143 -17.92 -5.70 19.20
CA VAL A 143 -18.95 -5.61 20.26
C VAL A 143 -19.08 -6.93 21.05
N ALA A 144 -18.59 -8.04 20.51
CA ALA A 144 -18.55 -9.32 21.21
C ALA A 144 -17.70 -9.30 22.50
N ALA A 145 -16.81 -8.32 22.67
CA ALA A 145 -16.00 -8.14 23.87
C ALA A 145 -16.65 -7.26 24.96
N LEU A 146 -17.83 -6.68 24.70
CA LEU A 146 -18.48 -5.70 25.58
C LEU A 146 -19.74 -6.21 26.28
N LEU A 147 -20.08 -7.50 26.16
CA LEU A 147 -21.16 -8.07 26.97
C LEU A 147 -20.61 -8.45 28.35
N PRO A 148 -20.95 -7.72 29.43
CA PRO A 148 -20.74 -8.23 30.77
C PRO A 148 -21.57 -9.51 30.91
N ASP A 149 -20.90 -10.58 31.35
CA ASP A 149 -21.52 -11.84 31.70
C ASP A 149 -22.71 -11.59 32.65
N PRO A 150 -23.96 -12.00 32.30
CA PRO A 150 -25.12 -11.81 33.17
C PRO A 150 -25.08 -12.65 34.47
N SER A 151 -23.98 -13.37 34.72
CA SER A 151 -23.82 -14.26 35.87
C SER A 151 -23.38 -13.60 37.19
N GLN A 152 -23.21 -12.27 37.26
CA GLN A 152 -22.82 -11.59 38.52
C GLN A 152 -23.81 -10.51 38.96
N VAL A 153 -25.02 -10.93 39.34
CA VAL A 153 -25.87 -10.17 40.27
C VAL A 153 -25.76 -10.83 41.64
N SER A 154 -24.70 -10.51 42.38
CA SER A 154 -24.65 -10.76 43.82
C SER A 154 -25.20 -9.56 44.55
N THR A 155 -26.44 -9.68 45.00
CA THR A 155 -27.08 -8.79 45.96
C THR A 155 -26.30 -8.78 47.28
N SER A 156 -25.78 -7.62 47.69
CA SER A 156 -25.42 -7.37 49.09
C SER A 156 -25.69 -5.92 49.48
N THR A 157 -26.59 -5.78 50.43
CA THR A 157 -27.09 -4.58 51.11
C THR A 157 -26.10 -3.95 52.09
N GLN A 158 -26.21 -2.62 52.26
CA GLN A 158 -25.74 -1.74 53.38
C GLN A 158 -24.21 -1.48 53.49
N GLN A 159 -23.69 -0.27 53.77
CA GLN A 159 -24.18 1.06 54.18
C GLN A 159 -23.07 2.14 53.92
N PRO A 160 -23.31 3.46 54.10
CA PRO A 160 -22.43 4.54 53.64
C PRO A 160 -21.45 5.05 54.71
N ILE A 161 -20.17 5.31 54.38
CA ILE A 161 -19.26 6.10 55.24
C ILE A 161 -18.35 7.04 54.43
N LEU A 162 -18.56 8.32 54.72
CA LEU A 162 -17.68 9.49 54.81
C LEU A 162 -16.26 9.50 54.18
N ASN A 163 -16.02 10.60 53.46
CA ASN A 163 -14.80 11.07 52.84
C ASN A 163 -13.83 11.72 53.86
N VAL A 164 -12.52 11.36 53.86
CA VAL A 164 -11.39 12.31 54.04
C VAL A 164 -10.05 11.69 53.58
N PRO A 165 -9.07 12.51 53.11
CA PRO A 165 -7.92 12.08 52.32
C PRO A 165 -6.62 11.95 53.13
N ASN A 166 -5.67 11.13 52.64
CA ASN A 166 -4.22 11.41 52.71
C ASN A 166 -3.45 10.40 51.85
N SER A 167 -2.70 10.87 50.85
CA SER A 167 -1.28 11.25 50.88
C SER A 167 -0.32 10.08 50.64
N GLN A 168 0.24 10.13 49.43
CA GLN A 168 1.65 9.93 49.08
C GLN A 168 2.31 8.61 49.48
N LEU A 169 2.62 7.78 48.48
CA LEU A 169 3.94 7.15 48.38
C LEU A 169 4.40 7.10 46.92
N SER A 170 5.62 7.60 46.77
CA SER A 170 6.43 7.82 45.59
C SER A 170 6.81 6.55 44.83
N HIS A 171 6.59 6.53 43.52
CA HIS A 171 7.38 5.71 42.60
C HIS A 171 8.12 6.59 41.60
N SER A 172 9.44 6.54 41.75
CA SER A 172 10.45 7.18 40.92
C SER A 172 10.33 6.73 39.47
N PHE A 173 10.00 7.66 38.58
CA PHE A 173 10.29 7.52 37.15
C PHE A 173 11.42 8.49 36.82
N ARG A 174 12.57 7.91 36.51
CA ARG A 174 13.74 8.60 35.98
C ARG A 174 13.43 8.99 34.53
N SER A 175 13.03 10.23 34.32
CA SER A 175 12.90 10.86 33.01
C SER A 175 14.30 11.08 32.41
N VAL A 176 14.52 10.55 31.21
CA VAL A 176 15.67 10.90 30.36
C VAL A 176 15.27 12.15 29.56
N PRO A 177 16.10 13.20 29.50
CA PRO A 177 15.79 14.38 28.70
C PRO A 177 16.00 14.06 27.21
N ILE A 178 14.96 14.24 26.39
CA ILE A 178 15.10 14.32 24.94
C ILE A 178 15.43 15.78 24.63
N ASN A 179 16.60 15.99 24.03
CA ASN A 179 17.04 17.29 23.51
C ASN A 179 16.06 17.78 22.43
N SER A 180 15.49 18.95 22.68
CA SER A 180 14.78 19.75 21.68
C SER A 180 15.81 20.49 20.81
N SER A 181 16.02 20.02 19.59
CA SER A 181 16.66 20.80 18.52
C SER A 181 16.22 20.28 17.16
N LEU A 182 15.77 21.21 16.30
CA LEU A 182 15.24 21.07 14.94
C LEU A 182 13.74 20.76 14.83
N ILE A 183 12.93 21.74 15.23
CA ILE A 183 11.69 22.06 14.50
C ILE A 183 12.07 23.25 13.60
N GLU A 184 12.33 22.99 12.31
CA GLU A 184 12.25 24.03 11.30
C GLU A 184 10.91 23.88 10.58
N VAL A 185 10.05 24.85 10.88
CA VAL A 185 8.75 25.07 10.27
C VAL A 185 8.98 25.54 8.85
N ILE A 186 8.56 24.76 7.85
CA ILE A 186 8.39 25.28 6.49
C ILE A 186 6.90 25.58 6.30
N SER A 187 6.57 26.87 6.42
CA SER A 187 5.28 27.43 6.04
C SER A 187 5.06 27.33 4.52
N PRO A 188 3.81 27.25 4.05
CA PRO A 188 3.48 27.24 2.63
C PRO A 188 3.65 28.64 2.05
N THR A 189 4.55 28.81 1.06
CA THR A 189 4.69 30.06 0.31
C THR A 189 4.27 29.85 -1.14
N ASN A 190 3.16 30.51 -1.49
CA ASN A 190 2.71 31.01 -2.80
C ASN A 190 3.16 30.29 -4.08
N ILE A 191 2.19 29.62 -4.71
CA ILE A 191 2.14 29.34 -6.15
C ILE A 191 1.60 30.60 -6.84
N ALA A 192 2.49 31.48 -7.29
CA ALA A 192 2.26 32.48 -8.33
C ALA A 192 3.55 33.28 -8.54
N GLU A 193 4.43 32.80 -9.42
CA GLU A 193 5.48 33.55 -10.15
C GLU A 193 6.58 32.59 -10.63
N ILE A 194 6.26 31.68 -11.56
CA ILE A 194 7.22 31.18 -12.56
C ILE A 194 6.43 30.97 -13.85
N SER A 195 6.06 32.07 -14.48
CA SER A 195 5.59 32.13 -15.85
C SER A 195 6.19 33.40 -16.42
N ASP A 196 7.47 33.31 -16.77
CA ASP A 196 8.08 34.02 -17.88
C ASP A 196 9.55 33.60 -17.99
N GLU A 197 10.00 33.49 -19.24
CA GLU A 197 11.37 33.13 -19.68
C GLU A 197 11.71 31.64 -19.82
N ILE A 198 11.18 31.02 -20.89
CA ILE A 198 12.03 30.19 -21.76
C ILE A 198 11.79 30.63 -23.21
N SER A 199 12.60 31.59 -23.65
CA SER A 199 12.88 31.83 -25.07
C SER A 199 13.69 30.64 -25.59
N VAL A 200 13.07 29.76 -26.37
CA VAL A 200 13.75 28.65 -27.04
C VAL A 200 14.29 29.15 -28.38
N ASP A 201 15.57 29.55 -28.42
CA ASP A 201 16.30 29.58 -29.68
C ASP A 201 17.71 28.99 -29.51
N LYS A 202 18.03 28.08 -30.43
CA LYS A 202 19.32 27.43 -30.73
C LYS A 202 19.75 26.25 -29.85
N GLY A 203 19.44 25.04 -30.33
CA GLY A 203 20.17 23.83 -29.92
C GLY A 203 19.52 22.47 -30.23
N LEU A 204 18.28 22.43 -30.71
CA LEU A 204 17.60 21.15 -30.99
C LEU A 204 17.94 20.63 -32.39
N ASP A 205 18.41 19.38 -32.42
CA ASP A 205 18.63 18.61 -33.65
C ASP A 205 17.30 18.43 -34.42
N PRO A 206 17.29 18.32 -35.77
CA PRO A 206 16.05 18.25 -36.56
C PRO A 206 15.09 17.15 -36.10
N GLN A 207 15.58 16.01 -35.61
CA GLN A 207 14.73 14.95 -35.07
C GLN A 207 14.01 15.35 -33.76
N GLN A 208 14.67 16.13 -32.90
CA GLN A 208 14.06 16.60 -31.65
C GLN A 208 13.02 17.70 -31.91
N ARG A 209 13.23 18.50 -32.95
CA ARG A 209 12.27 19.51 -33.40
C ARG A 209 11.03 18.88 -34.05
N GLU A 210 11.20 17.80 -34.79
CA GLU A 210 10.09 17.01 -35.36
C GLU A 210 9.27 16.32 -34.26
N ALA A 211 9.93 15.73 -33.26
CA ALA A 211 9.27 15.14 -32.10
C ALA A 211 8.50 16.20 -31.28
N ALA A 212 9.06 17.38 -31.06
CA ALA A 212 8.38 18.47 -30.37
C ALA A 212 7.14 18.97 -31.13
N ASN A 213 7.23 19.08 -32.46
CA ASN A 213 6.09 19.46 -33.30
C ASN A 213 4.99 18.40 -33.31
N MET A 214 5.34 17.10 -33.33
CA MET A 214 4.35 16.01 -33.24
C MET A 214 3.62 16.00 -31.89
N VAL A 215 4.31 16.33 -30.80
CA VAL A 215 3.69 16.42 -29.47
C VAL A 215 2.70 17.59 -29.42
N VAL A 216 3.05 18.74 -30.01
CA VAL A 216 2.13 19.90 -30.07
C VAL A 216 0.89 19.58 -30.90
N GLU A 217 1.03 18.93 -32.06
CA GLU A 217 -0.13 18.51 -32.88
C GLU A 217 -1.02 17.49 -32.15
N LEU A 218 -0.44 16.55 -31.39
CA LEU A 218 -1.22 15.57 -30.62
C LEU A 218 -2.02 16.25 -29.49
N PHE A 219 -1.45 17.27 -28.85
CA PHE A 219 -2.15 18.05 -27.82
C PHE A 219 -3.30 18.89 -28.38
N ASP A 220 -3.17 19.46 -29.59
CA ASP A 220 -4.25 20.24 -30.22
C ASP A 220 -5.41 19.34 -30.70
N VAL A 221 -5.12 18.10 -31.11
CA VAL A 221 -6.17 17.11 -31.43
C VAL A 221 -6.97 16.72 -30.19
N LEU A 222 -6.29 16.45 -29.06
CA LEU A 222 -6.96 16.08 -27.80
C LEU A 222 -7.79 17.24 -27.22
N ARG A 223 -7.36 18.49 -27.41
CA ARG A 223 -8.10 19.68 -26.96
C ARG A 223 -9.35 19.98 -27.81
N SER A 224 -9.39 19.47 -29.03
CA SER A 224 -10.51 19.66 -29.95
C SER A 224 -11.66 18.68 -29.68
N ASP A 225 -11.38 17.53 -29.06
CA ASP A 225 -12.38 16.51 -28.71
C ASP A 225 -13.18 16.85 -27.43
N GLU A 226 -12.67 17.71 -26.54
CA GLU A 226 -13.39 18.16 -25.34
C GLU A 226 -14.41 19.29 -25.58
N ARG A 227 -14.57 19.77 -26.83
CA ARG A 227 -15.52 20.86 -27.16
C ARG A 227 -16.81 20.40 -27.85
N LEU A 228 -17.08 19.10 -27.93
CA LEU A 228 -18.33 18.55 -28.49
C LEU A 228 -19.11 17.62 -27.55
N GLY A 229 -18.87 17.70 -26.23
CA GLY A 229 -19.67 17.04 -25.20
C GLY A 229 -20.53 18.02 -24.41
#